data_AF-A0A950JNP4-F1
#
_entry.id   AF-A0A950JNP4-F1
#
_cell.length_a   1.000
_cell.length_b   1.000
_cell.length_c   1.000
_cell.angle_alpha   90.00
_cell.angle_beta   90.00
_cell.angle_gamma   90.00
#
_symmetry.space_group_name_H-M   'P 1'
#
loop_
_entity.id
_entity.type
_entity.pdbx_description
1 polymer ?
#
loop_
_entity_poly.entity_id
_entity_poly.type
_entity_poly.pdbx_seq_one_letter_code
_entity_poly.pdbx_strand_id
1 'polypeptide(L)'
;VGVDDAPCREIHARLKARAGAQQVIAVSGTESPLADVWVSGHRVMARGEAAPAADLGGARALRGAHNGQNAAFAYAAARALGVERDRIARAFETFPGLAHRMEEVGRLGRVLFINDSKATNADAAEKALLTFHDIHWILGGRAKAGGVEPLRPLFPRVAKAYLIGEASDEFAHTLDDAVPFERCGTLSAAIEAAAHDAARSTAREPTVLLSPACASFDQFANFEARGDAFRAQVATWLEQRASGATRAQTGR
;
A
#
# COMPACT_ATOMS: atom_id res chain seq x y z
N VAL A 1 -16.08 -15.62 3.68
CA VAL A 1 -16.77 -14.69 2.75
C VAL A 1 -17.14 -13.44 3.52
N GLY A 2 -16.97 -12.26 2.93
CA GLY A 2 -17.32 -11.00 3.60
C GLY A 2 -18.84 -10.86 3.73
N VAL A 3 -19.33 -10.16 4.75
CA VAL A 3 -20.79 -9.91 4.92
C VAL A 3 -21.13 -8.43 5.13
N ASP A 4 -20.17 -7.54 4.89
CA ASP A 4 -20.30 -6.10 5.20
C ASP A 4 -21.14 -5.34 4.16
N ASP A 5 -21.09 -5.76 2.89
CA ASP A 5 -21.89 -5.20 1.81
C ASP A 5 -22.95 -6.18 1.25
N ALA A 6 -23.94 -5.63 0.56
CA ALA A 6 -25.07 -6.42 0.04
C ALA A 6 -24.64 -7.47 -1.01
N PRO A 7 -23.80 -7.15 -2.01
CA PRO A 7 -23.30 -8.15 -2.95
C PRO A 7 -22.59 -9.33 -2.27
N CYS A 8 -21.74 -9.06 -1.29
CA CYS A 8 -21.03 -10.11 -0.55
C CYS A 8 -21.98 -10.96 0.30
N ARG A 9 -23.02 -10.36 0.89
CA ARG A 9 -24.08 -11.11 1.60
C ARG A 9 -24.85 -12.04 0.68
N GLU A 10 -25.15 -11.62 -0.54
CA GLU A 10 -25.82 -12.47 -1.53
C GLU A 10 -24.93 -13.64 -1.96
N ILE A 11 -23.64 -13.37 -2.22
CA ILE A 11 -22.64 -14.40 -2.51
C ILE A 11 -22.55 -15.41 -1.36
N HIS A 12 -22.49 -14.93 -0.12
CA HIS A 12 -22.45 -15.76 1.08
C HIS A 12 -23.69 -16.68 1.17
N ALA A 13 -24.90 -16.12 0.98
CA ALA A 13 -26.14 -16.89 1.00
C ALA A 13 -26.17 -17.98 -0.09
N ARG A 14 -25.75 -17.64 -1.31
CA ARG A 14 -25.68 -18.58 -2.44
C ARG A 14 -24.66 -19.70 -2.18
N LEU A 15 -23.49 -19.37 -1.63
CA LEU A 15 -22.47 -20.36 -1.28
C LEU A 15 -22.98 -21.29 -0.18
N LYS A 16 -23.57 -20.73 0.88
CA LYS A 16 -24.13 -21.51 1.99
C LYS A 16 -25.23 -22.48 1.52
N ALA A 17 -26.10 -22.05 0.61
CA ALA A 17 -27.15 -22.91 0.04
C ALA A 17 -26.60 -24.08 -0.80
N ARG A 18 -25.40 -23.92 -1.39
CA ARG A 18 -24.73 -24.95 -2.22
C ARG A 18 -23.74 -25.81 -1.46
N ALA A 19 -23.38 -25.42 -0.24
CA ALA A 19 -22.16 -25.89 0.39
C ALA A 19 -22.20 -27.37 0.80
N GLY A 20 -23.36 -28.01 0.91
CA GLY A 20 -23.45 -29.40 1.37
C GLY A 20 -22.68 -29.59 2.69
N ALA A 21 -21.59 -30.36 2.67
CA ALA A 21 -20.70 -30.60 3.81
C ALA A 21 -19.56 -29.58 3.99
N GLN A 22 -19.35 -28.65 3.04
CA GLN A 22 -18.31 -27.60 3.15
C GLN A 22 -18.76 -26.48 4.08
N GLN A 23 -17.90 -26.05 5.01
CA GLN A 23 -18.16 -24.87 5.82
C GLN A 23 -17.86 -23.59 5.05
N VAL A 24 -18.85 -22.70 4.99
CA VAL A 24 -18.68 -21.32 4.52
C VAL A 24 -18.60 -20.41 5.74
N ILE A 25 -17.40 -19.89 6.04
CA ILE A 25 -17.17 -19.00 7.19
C ILE A 25 -17.51 -17.55 6.78
N ALA A 26 -18.43 -16.91 7.50
CA ALA A 26 -18.76 -15.50 7.33
C ALA A 26 -17.78 -14.60 8.11
N VAL A 27 -17.30 -13.53 7.49
CA VAL A 27 -16.32 -12.61 8.06
C VAL A 27 -16.83 -11.18 7.96
N SER A 28 -16.68 -10.39 9.03
CA SER A 28 -17.06 -8.97 9.07
C SER A 28 -15.97 -8.09 9.67
N GLY A 29 -15.84 -6.87 9.17
CA GLY A 29 -14.93 -5.86 9.72
C GLY A 29 -15.45 -5.18 10.99
N THR A 30 -16.70 -5.46 11.38
CA THR A 30 -17.34 -4.95 12.59
C THR A 30 -18.20 -6.04 13.24
N GLU A 31 -18.74 -5.78 14.41
CA GLU A 31 -19.68 -6.71 15.03
C GLU A 31 -20.93 -6.91 14.15
N SER A 32 -21.25 -8.16 13.87
CA SER A 32 -22.34 -8.53 12.97
C SER A 32 -22.95 -9.87 13.37
N PRO A 33 -24.30 -9.98 13.48
CA PRO A 33 -24.96 -11.22 13.80
C PRO A 33 -24.79 -12.28 12.70
N LEU A 34 -24.42 -11.87 11.48
CA LEU A 34 -24.19 -12.75 10.35
C LEU A 34 -22.78 -13.35 10.32
N ALA A 35 -21.84 -12.78 11.07
CA ALA A 35 -20.42 -13.13 10.97
C ALA A 35 -20.04 -14.27 11.92
N ASP A 36 -19.24 -15.21 11.46
CA ASP A 36 -18.61 -16.23 12.31
C ASP A 36 -17.29 -15.73 12.90
N VAL A 37 -16.60 -14.84 12.20
CA VAL A 37 -15.42 -14.13 12.69
C VAL A 37 -15.61 -12.64 12.40
N TRP A 38 -15.36 -11.80 13.39
CA TRP A 38 -15.51 -10.35 13.24
C TRP A 38 -14.45 -9.57 14.01
N VAL A 39 -14.47 -8.25 13.84
CA VAL A 39 -13.62 -7.33 14.61
C VAL A 39 -14.48 -6.51 15.56
N SER A 40 -14.07 -6.46 16.83
CA SER A 40 -14.64 -5.57 17.85
C SER A 40 -13.52 -4.71 18.43
N GLY A 41 -13.54 -3.41 18.10
CA GLY A 41 -12.43 -2.50 18.40
C GLY A 41 -11.14 -2.94 17.69
N HIS A 42 -10.12 -3.32 18.46
CA HIS A 42 -8.86 -3.86 17.96
C HIS A 42 -8.75 -5.39 18.11
N ARG A 43 -9.85 -6.08 18.43
CA ARG A 43 -9.83 -7.52 18.71
C ARG A 43 -10.52 -8.30 17.61
N VAL A 44 -9.89 -9.40 17.19
CA VAL A 44 -10.54 -10.40 16.36
C VAL A 44 -11.37 -11.30 17.27
N MET A 45 -12.63 -11.50 16.94
CA MET A 45 -13.59 -12.29 17.68
C MET A 45 -14.06 -13.45 16.81
N ALA A 46 -14.35 -14.59 17.42
CA ALA A 46 -14.84 -15.77 16.73
C ALA A 46 -16.05 -16.36 17.45
N ARG A 47 -17.07 -16.75 16.70
CA ARG A 47 -18.33 -17.28 17.22
C ARG A 47 -18.06 -18.58 17.98
N GLY A 48 -18.59 -18.66 19.19
CA GLY A 48 -18.41 -19.82 20.07
C GLY A 48 -17.11 -19.79 20.89
N GLU A 49 -16.26 -18.78 20.73
CA GLU A 49 -15.10 -18.57 21.60
C GLU A 49 -15.41 -17.52 22.68
N ALA A 50 -15.07 -17.84 23.94
CA ALA A 50 -15.32 -16.93 25.08
C ALA A 50 -14.31 -15.79 25.18
N ALA A 51 -13.10 -15.99 24.65
CA ALA A 51 -12.03 -15.01 24.63
C ALA A 51 -11.80 -14.51 23.19
N PRO A 52 -11.26 -13.29 23.02
CA PRO A 52 -10.80 -12.83 21.71
C PRO A 52 -9.82 -13.82 21.07
N ALA A 53 -9.99 -14.02 19.77
CA ALA A 53 -9.10 -14.83 18.94
C ALA A 53 -7.70 -14.24 18.82
N ALA A 54 -7.61 -12.90 18.76
CA ALA A 54 -6.36 -12.15 18.78
C ALA A 54 -6.61 -10.69 19.17
N ASP A 55 -5.58 -10.03 19.69
CA ASP A 55 -5.55 -8.59 19.94
C ASP A 55 -4.60 -7.89 18.96
N LEU A 56 -5.13 -7.01 18.11
CA LEU A 56 -4.38 -6.27 17.09
C LEU A 56 -3.83 -4.92 17.61
N GLY A 57 -4.07 -4.56 18.87
CA GLY A 57 -3.65 -3.27 19.43
C GLY A 57 -2.13 -3.06 19.37
N GLY A 58 -1.37 -4.14 19.56
CA GLY A 58 0.10 -4.17 19.40
C GLY A 58 0.58 -4.35 17.96
N ALA A 59 -0.27 -4.87 17.07
CA ALA A 59 0.08 -5.17 15.69
C ALA A 59 0.01 -3.90 14.82
N ARG A 60 1.10 -3.12 14.81
CA ARG A 60 1.18 -1.82 14.09
C ARG A 60 0.76 -1.93 12.61
N ALA A 61 1.17 -3.01 11.95
CA ALA A 61 0.88 -3.25 10.54
C ALA A 61 -0.59 -3.61 10.23
N LEU A 62 -1.39 -3.95 11.24
CA LEU A 62 -2.79 -4.35 11.09
C LEU A 62 -3.78 -3.29 11.60
N ARG A 63 -3.31 -2.06 11.83
CA ARG A 63 -4.17 -0.95 12.27
C ARG A 63 -5.15 -0.53 11.17
N GLY A 64 -6.36 -0.13 11.59
CA GLY A 64 -7.43 0.37 10.73
C GLY A 64 -8.49 -0.68 10.39
N ALA A 65 -9.72 -0.23 10.13
CA ALA A 65 -10.89 -1.11 9.96
C ALA A 65 -10.72 -2.16 8.85
N HIS A 66 -10.15 -1.75 7.70
CA HIS A 66 -9.91 -2.65 6.57
C HIS A 66 -8.86 -3.73 6.89
N ASN A 67 -7.82 -3.41 7.67
CA ASN A 67 -6.81 -4.38 8.08
C ASN A 67 -7.34 -5.31 9.18
N GLY A 68 -8.22 -4.83 10.05
CA GLY A 68 -8.95 -5.67 10.98
C GLY A 68 -9.74 -6.76 10.26
N GLN A 69 -10.51 -6.39 9.23
CA GLN A 69 -11.26 -7.36 8.43
C GLN A 69 -10.33 -8.37 7.74
N ASN A 70 -9.20 -7.92 7.20
CA ASN A 70 -8.18 -8.81 6.64
C ASN A 70 -7.62 -9.78 7.68
N ALA A 71 -7.38 -9.32 8.92
CA ALA A 71 -6.94 -10.17 10.01
C ALA A 71 -8.02 -11.21 10.39
N ALA A 72 -9.30 -10.82 10.41
CA ALA A 72 -10.42 -11.74 10.64
C ALA A 72 -10.50 -12.82 9.54
N PHE A 73 -10.28 -12.46 8.26
CA PHE A 73 -10.17 -13.42 7.17
C PHE A 73 -8.97 -14.36 7.32
N ALA A 74 -7.79 -13.81 7.65
CA ALA A 74 -6.58 -14.59 7.86
C ALA A 74 -6.75 -15.57 9.02
N TYR A 75 -7.39 -15.14 10.10
CA TYR A 75 -7.74 -15.99 11.24
C TYR A 75 -8.66 -17.14 10.82
N ALA A 76 -9.78 -16.83 10.15
CA ALA A 76 -10.73 -17.84 9.67
C ALA A 76 -10.06 -18.89 8.78
N ALA A 77 -9.23 -18.45 7.83
CA ALA A 77 -8.51 -19.35 6.92
C ALA A 77 -7.49 -20.23 7.66
N ALA A 78 -6.70 -19.65 8.56
CA ALA A 78 -5.70 -20.38 9.33
C ALA A 78 -6.34 -21.40 10.29
N ARG A 79 -7.45 -21.04 10.95
CA ARG A 79 -8.21 -21.97 11.80
C ARG A 79 -8.80 -23.12 10.99
N ALA A 80 -9.32 -22.86 9.79
CA ALA A 80 -9.84 -23.91 8.90
C ALA A 80 -8.74 -24.89 8.45
N LEU A 81 -7.47 -24.46 8.45
CA LEU A 81 -6.30 -25.30 8.17
C LEU A 81 -5.72 -25.99 9.42
N GLY A 82 -6.38 -25.85 10.59
CA GLY A 82 -5.93 -26.46 11.84
C GLY A 82 -4.78 -25.74 12.55
N VAL A 83 -4.51 -24.46 12.21
CA VAL A 83 -3.51 -23.68 12.93
C VAL A 83 -4.08 -23.23 14.28
N GLU A 84 -3.31 -23.45 15.35
CA GLU A 84 -3.69 -23.06 16.70
C GLU A 84 -3.85 -21.54 16.86
N ARG A 85 -4.88 -21.12 17.62
CA ARG A 85 -5.22 -19.72 17.87
C ARG A 85 -4.01 -18.89 18.32
N ASP A 86 -3.28 -19.39 19.32
CA ASP A 86 -2.16 -18.65 19.92
C ASP A 86 -0.99 -18.46 18.92
N ARG A 87 -0.84 -19.37 17.95
CA ARG A 87 0.15 -19.23 16.87
C ARG A 87 -0.26 -18.12 15.90
N ILE A 88 -1.54 -18.02 15.58
CA ILE A 88 -2.09 -16.96 14.72
C ILE A 88 -1.96 -15.60 15.41
N ALA A 89 -2.30 -15.51 16.69
CA ALA A 89 -2.16 -14.28 17.47
C ALA A 89 -0.72 -13.75 17.46
N ARG A 90 0.28 -14.61 17.74
CA ARG A 90 1.71 -14.25 17.64
C ARG A 90 2.12 -13.83 16.23
N ALA A 91 1.58 -14.48 15.20
CA ALA A 91 1.86 -14.10 13.82
C ALA A 91 1.35 -12.69 13.50
N PHE A 92 0.17 -12.30 14.01
CA PHE A 92 -0.34 -10.94 13.86
C PHE A 92 0.51 -9.90 14.58
N GLU A 93 1.00 -10.19 15.79
CA GLU A 93 1.88 -9.29 16.54
C GLU A 93 3.21 -9.02 15.82
N THR A 94 3.79 -10.07 15.23
CA THR A 94 5.10 -10.01 14.56
C THR A 94 5.01 -9.64 13.08
N PHE A 95 3.80 -9.52 12.52
CA PHE A 95 3.60 -9.23 11.11
C PHE A 95 4.15 -7.82 10.78
N PRO A 96 5.19 -7.70 9.93
CA PRO A 96 5.83 -6.42 9.66
C PRO A 96 4.99 -5.53 8.72
N GLY A 97 3.90 -6.06 8.18
CA GLY A 97 3.15 -5.46 7.09
C GLY A 97 3.44 -6.17 5.77
N LEU A 98 2.83 -5.64 4.70
CA LEU A 98 3.07 -6.14 3.35
C LEU A 98 4.14 -5.27 2.72
N ALA A 99 5.19 -5.91 2.20
CA ALA A 99 6.12 -5.24 1.28
C ALA A 99 5.33 -4.55 0.16
N HIS A 100 5.84 -3.40 -0.29
CA HIS A 100 5.23 -2.61 -1.36
C HIS A 100 3.83 -2.04 -1.06
N ARG A 101 3.43 -1.97 0.23
CA ARG A 101 2.24 -1.24 0.69
C ARG A 101 2.62 -0.13 1.66
N MET A 102 2.79 1.09 1.14
CA MET A 102 3.30 2.25 1.90
C MET A 102 4.54 1.90 2.75
N GLU A 103 5.43 1.07 2.19
CA GLU A 103 6.63 0.60 2.86
C GLU A 103 7.69 1.71 2.89
N GLU A 104 8.13 2.11 4.08
CA GLU A 104 9.31 2.98 4.20
C GLU A 104 10.57 2.20 3.83
N VAL A 105 11.22 2.60 2.74
CA VAL A 105 12.43 1.93 2.22
C VAL A 105 13.71 2.69 2.54
N GLY A 106 13.61 3.93 3.02
CA GLY A 106 14.77 4.70 3.46
C GLY A 106 14.47 6.17 3.70
N ARG A 107 15.49 6.86 4.23
CA ARG A 107 15.43 8.29 4.55
C ARG A 107 16.78 8.96 4.29
N LEU A 108 16.79 10.18 3.75
CA LEU A 108 17.99 11.02 3.65
C LEU A 108 17.70 12.41 4.20
N GLY A 109 18.32 12.75 5.33
CA GLY A 109 17.99 13.99 6.02
C GLY A 109 16.50 14.01 6.36
N ARG A 110 15.73 14.93 5.76
CA ARG A 110 14.25 15.03 5.91
C ARG A 110 13.46 14.29 4.83
N VAL A 111 14.11 13.83 3.76
CA VAL A 111 13.44 13.17 2.62
C VAL A 111 13.09 11.74 2.98
N LEU A 112 11.81 11.40 2.87
CA LEU A 112 11.26 10.07 3.11
C LEU A 112 11.03 9.34 1.77
N PHE A 113 11.40 8.06 1.70
CA PHE A 113 11.18 7.23 0.52
C PHE A 113 10.17 6.12 0.83
N ILE A 114 9.03 6.16 0.12
CA ILE A 114 7.91 5.23 0.32
C ILE A 114 7.66 4.39 -0.93
N ASN A 115 7.63 3.07 -0.73
CA ASN A 115 7.30 2.08 -1.73
C ASN A 115 5.86 1.60 -1.58
N ASP A 116 4.99 2.04 -2.48
CA ASP A 116 3.61 1.59 -2.61
C ASP A 116 3.35 0.98 -4.00
N SER A 117 4.32 0.21 -4.54
CA SER A 117 4.22 -0.39 -5.88
C SER A 117 2.97 -1.26 -6.08
N LYS A 118 2.37 -1.78 -5.00
CA LYS A 118 1.12 -2.55 -5.03
C LYS A 118 -0.12 -1.69 -5.30
N ALA A 119 -0.01 -0.36 -5.25
CA ALA A 119 -1.06 0.58 -5.67
C ALA A 119 -1.25 0.56 -7.19
N THR A 120 -1.90 -0.50 -7.67
CA THR A 120 -2.13 -0.76 -9.10
C THR A 120 -3.46 -0.18 -9.62
N ASN A 121 -4.10 0.71 -8.86
CA ASN A 121 -5.29 1.46 -9.23
C ASN A 121 -5.37 2.78 -8.44
N ALA A 122 -6.29 3.67 -8.85
CA ALA A 122 -6.50 4.97 -8.21
C ALA A 122 -6.84 4.85 -6.71
N ASP A 123 -7.82 4.00 -6.34
CA ASP A 123 -8.24 3.84 -4.93
C ASP A 123 -7.12 3.40 -3.99
N ALA A 124 -6.16 2.61 -4.48
CA ALA A 124 -4.99 2.24 -3.70
C ALA A 124 -4.02 3.42 -3.57
N ALA A 125 -3.77 4.14 -4.66
CA ALA A 125 -2.91 5.32 -4.65
C ALA A 125 -3.48 6.47 -3.79
N GLU A 126 -4.80 6.60 -3.75
CA GLU A 126 -5.52 7.58 -2.92
C GLU A 126 -5.08 7.50 -1.45
N LYS A 127 -4.94 6.28 -0.92
CA LYS A 127 -4.56 6.04 0.49
C LYS A 127 -3.16 6.57 0.78
N ALA A 128 -2.22 6.39 -0.14
CA ALA A 128 -0.88 6.94 0.00
C ALA A 128 -0.89 8.47 -0.09
N LEU A 129 -1.63 9.04 -1.05
CA LEU A 129 -1.75 10.49 -1.22
C LEU A 129 -2.43 11.18 -0.03
N LEU A 130 -3.37 10.52 0.66
CA LEU A 130 -3.99 11.02 1.89
C LEU A 130 -3.04 10.99 3.10
N THR A 131 -2.07 10.06 3.10
CA THR A 131 -1.17 9.83 4.24
C THR A 131 -0.03 10.85 4.26
N PHE A 132 0.52 11.19 3.10
CA PHE A 132 1.69 12.04 2.99
C PHE A 132 1.36 13.47 2.50
N HIS A 133 2.37 14.33 2.56
CA HIS A 133 2.33 15.72 2.11
C HIS A 133 3.64 16.04 1.37
N ASP A 134 3.64 17.10 0.57
CA ASP A 134 4.81 17.51 -0.23
C ASP A 134 5.37 16.33 -1.06
N ILE A 135 4.46 15.74 -1.83
CA ILE A 135 4.68 14.44 -2.46
C ILE A 135 5.40 14.64 -3.80
N HIS A 136 6.56 14.00 -3.94
CA HIS A 136 7.26 13.78 -5.19
C HIS A 136 6.81 12.43 -5.75
N TRP A 137 5.76 12.46 -6.57
CA TRP A 137 4.95 11.30 -6.89
C TRP A 137 5.43 10.59 -8.16
N ILE A 138 5.98 9.39 -8.02
CA ILE A 138 6.35 8.53 -9.14
C ILE A 138 5.13 7.68 -9.53
N LEU A 139 4.66 7.86 -10.75
CA LEU A 139 3.47 7.18 -11.26
C LEU A 139 3.57 6.79 -12.73
N GLY A 140 2.73 5.82 -13.12
CA GLY A 140 2.68 5.30 -14.47
C GLY A 140 2.93 3.79 -14.55
N GLY A 141 2.85 3.27 -15.77
CA GLY A 141 2.68 1.85 -16.05
C GLY A 141 1.59 1.65 -17.11
N ARG A 142 0.89 0.51 -17.08
CA ARG A 142 -0.30 0.29 -17.89
C ARG A 142 -1.57 0.77 -17.18
N ALA A 143 -2.24 1.76 -17.77
CA ALA A 143 -3.45 2.39 -17.22
C ALA A 143 -4.63 1.40 -17.12
N LYS A 144 -5.48 1.66 -16.13
CA LYS A 144 -6.82 1.06 -16.01
C LYS A 144 -7.87 2.14 -16.30
N ALA A 145 -9.09 1.72 -16.59
CA ALA A 145 -10.20 2.63 -16.86
C ALA A 145 -10.33 3.71 -15.75
N GLY A 146 -10.38 4.98 -16.15
CA GLY A 146 -10.48 6.13 -15.26
C GLY A 146 -9.14 6.74 -14.82
N GLY A 147 -8.01 6.05 -15.08
CA GLY A 147 -6.66 6.60 -14.86
C GLY A 147 -6.46 7.17 -13.45
N VAL A 148 -6.00 8.43 -13.38
CA VAL A 148 -5.78 9.17 -12.12
C VAL A 148 -6.75 10.34 -11.92
N GLU A 149 -7.77 10.48 -12.77
CA GLU A 149 -8.77 11.55 -12.69
C GLU A 149 -9.49 11.63 -11.32
N PRO A 150 -9.89 10.50 -10.69
CA PRO A 150 -10.53 10.54 -9.37
C PRO A 150 -9.63 11.10 -8.26
N LEU A 151 -8.31 11.16 -8.47
CA LEU A 151 -7.34 11.64 -7.49
C LEU A 151 -7.16 13.16 -7.53
N ARG A 152 -7.80 13.87 -8.46
CA ARG A 152 -7.73 15.34 -8.57
C ARG A 152 -7.89 16.09 -7.25
N PRO A 153 -8.82 15.75 -6.34
CA PRO A 153 -8.94 16.44 -5.06
C PRO A 153 -7.70 16.38 -4.16
N LEU A 154 -6.79 15.41 -4.41
CA LEU A 154 -5.56 15.20 -3.65
C LEU A 154 -4.33 15.84 -4.29
N PHE A 155 -4.42 16.33 -5.53
CA PHE A 155 -3.32 16.97 -6.25
C PHE A 155 -2.66 18.14 -5.50
N PRO A 156 -3.36 18.96 -4.68
CA PRO A 156 -2.70 19.99 -3.87
C PRO A 156 -1.67 19.47 -2.86
N ARG A 157 -1.60 18.16 -2.62
CA ARG A 157 -0.59 17.51 -1.75
C ARG A 157 0.66 17.10 -2.53
N VAL A 158 0.60 17.10 -3.86
CA VAL A 158 1.67 16.68 -4.75
C VAL A 158 2.49 17.89 -5.17
N ALA A 159 3.77 17.88 -4.81
CA ALA A 159 4.72 18.93 -5.21
C ALA A 159 5.09 18.82 -6.69
N LYS A 160 5.34 17.59 -7.17
CA LYS A 160 5.62 17.28 -8.57
C LYS A 160 5.40 15.79 -8.85
N ALA A 161 4.97 15.49 -10.07
CA ALA A 161 4.76 14.13 -10.57
C ALA A 161 5.88 13.69 -11.55
N TYR A 162 6.24 12.41 -11.53
CA TYR A 162 7.31 11.81 -12.33
C TYR A 162 6.77 10.58 -13.06
N LEU A 163 6.56 10.74 -14.35
CA LEU A 163 5.81 9.82 -15.20
C LEU A 163 6.72 8.75 -15.81
N ILE A 164 6.31 7.50 -15.69
CA ILE A 164 7.01 6.34 -16.25
C ILE A 164 6.04 5.45 -17.06
N GLY A 165 6.58 4.67 -17.99
CA GLY A 165 5.80 3.63 -18.67
C GLY A 165 4.75 4.14 -19.67
N GLU A 166 3.89 3.22 -20.11
CA GLU A 166 2.93 3.41 -21.23
C GLU A 166 1.91 4.53 -20.98
N ALA A 167 1.41 4.67 -19.75
CA ALA A 167 0.37 5.64 -19.38
C ALA A 167 0.86 7.08 -19.21
N SER A 168 2.13 7.37 -19.52
CA SER A 168 2.74 8.68 -19.26
C SER A 168 1.94 9.83 -19.90
N ASP A 169 1.50 9.69 -21.15
CA ASP A 169 0.78 10.77 -21.84
C ASP A 169 -0.65 10.94 -21.36
N GLU A 170 -1.35 9.84 -21.04
CA GLU A 170 -2.68 9.88 -20.44
C GLU A 170 -2.64 10.61 -19.10
N PHE A 171 -1.67 10.27 -18.25
CA PHE A 171 -1.53 10.88 -16.92
C PHE A 171 -1.05 12.32 -16.99
N ALA A 172 -0.15 12.65 -17.91
CA ALA A 172 0.23 14.03 -18.18
C ALA A 172 -0.99 14.91 -18.50
N HIS A 173 -1.92 14.41 -19.32
CA HIS A 173 -3.13 15.15 -19.67
C HIS A 173 -4.05 15.39 -18.45
N THR A 174 -4.20 14.41 -17.56
CA THR A 174 -4.96 14.58 -16.32
C THR A 174 -4.29 15.55 -15.34
N LEU A 175 -2.96 15.53 -15.27
CA LEU A 175 -2.17 16.37 -14.37
C LEU A 175 -2.01 17.80 -14.87
N ASP A 176 -2.27 18.04 -16.15
CA ASP A 176 -2.09 19.33 -16.81
C ASP A 176 -2.85 20.43 -16.04
N ASP A 177 -2.21 21.60 -15.94
CA ASP A 177 -2.63 22.77 -15.16
C ASP A 177 -2.82 22.56 -13.63
N ALA A 178 -2.71 21.34 -13.10
CA ALA A 178 -2.99 21.03 -11.70
C ALA A 178 -1.74 20.62 -10.89
N VAL A 179 -0.82 19.86 -11.49
CA VAL A 179 0.40 19.37 -10.83
C VAL A 179 1.58 19.48 -11.81
N PRO A 180 2.69 20.12 -11.44
CA PRO A 180 3.91 20.07 -12.25
C PRO A 180 4.33 18.62 -12.47
N PHE A 181 4.71 18.25 -13.69
CA PHE A 181 5.13 16.88 -13.97
C PHE A 181 6.35 16.80 -14.88
N GLU A 182 7.01 15.66 -14.87
CA GLU A 182 8.14 15.33 -15.74
C GLU A 182 7.96 13.93 -16.33
N ARG A 183 8.19 13.78 -17.64
CA ARG A 183 8.17 12.48 -18.33
C ARG A 183 9.54 11.83 -18.23
N CYS A 184 9.75 11.02 -17.20
CA CYS A 184 11.03 10.36 -16.94
C CYS A 184 11.22 9.08 -17.76
N GLY A 185 10.12 8.45 -18.19
CA GLY A 185 10.10 7.24 -19.00
C GLY A 185 10.46 5.97 -18.23
N THR A 186 11.50 5.99 -17.39
CA THR A 186 11.96 4.85 -16.59
C THR A 186 11.93 5.13 -15.10
N LEU A 187 11.80 4.07 -14.30
CA LEU A 187 11.81 4.16 -12.84
C LEU A 187 13.10 4.80 -12.29
N SER A 188 14.27 4.45 -12.85
CA SER A 188 15.55 5.00 -12.39
C SER A 188 15.65 6.51 -12.58
N ALA A 189 15.26 7.00 -13.76
CA ALA A 189 15.25 8.44 -14.03
C ALA A 189 14.26 9.18 -13.12
N ALA A 190 13.09 8.57 -12.87
CA ALA A 190 12.09 9.14 -11.98
C ALA A 190 12.57 9.23 -10.52
N ILE A 191 13.23 8.19 -9.99
CA ILE A 191 13.80 8.20 -8.64
C ILE A 191 14.86 9.29 -8.51
N GLU A 192 15.77 9.40 -9.48
CA GLU A 192 16.84 10.39 -9.43
C GLU A 192 16.29 11.82 -9.45
N ALA A 193 15.37 12.12 -10.37
CA ALA A 193 14.73 13.43 -10.47
C ALA A 193 13.91 13.76 -9.20
N ALA A 194 13.08 12.82 -8.74
CA ALA A 194 12.26 12.98 -7.54
C ALA A 194 13.11 13.22 -6.29
N ALA A 195 14.17 12.45 -6.10
CA ALA A 195 15.06 12.59 -4.95
C ALA A 195 15.82 13.91 -4.97
N HIS A 196 16.23 14.39 -6.15
CA HIS A 196 16.88 15.70 -6.31
C HIS A 196 15.94 16.86 -5.99
N ASP A 197 14.70 16.81 -6.46
CA ASP A 197 13.70 17.83 -6.19
C ASP A 197 13.29 17.81 -4.70
N ALA A 198 13.05 16.63 -4.14
CA ALA A 198 12.71 16.46 -2.72
C ALA A 198 13.80 16.98 -1.79
N ALA A 199 15.08 16.78 -2.13
CA ALA A 199 16.20 17.29 -1.35
C ALA A 199 16.26 18.84 -1.31
N ARG A 200 15.66 19.52 -2.29
CA ARG A 200 15.57 20.98 -2.37
C ARG A 200 14.30 21.55 -1.73
N SER A 201 13.33 20.70 -1.38
CA SER A 201 12.11 21.14 -0.71
C SER A 201 12.39 21.75 0.66
N THR A 202 11.64 22.80 0.99
CA THR A 202 11.67 23.43 2.31
C THR A 202 10.72 22.76 3.30
N ALA A 203 9.83 21.87 2.83
CA ALA A 203 8.87 21.17 3.65
C ALA A 203 9.52 20.37 4.78
N ARG A 204 8.79 20.14 5.87
CA ARG A 204 9.30 19.44 7.05
C ARG A 204 9.70 17.99 6.76
N GLU A 205 8.98 17.34 5.85
CA GLU A 205 9.19 15.94 5.45
C GLU A 205 8.73 15.74 4.00
N PRO A 206 9.55 16.15 3.00
CA PRO A 206 9.28 15.86 1.60
C PRO A 206 9.29 14.34 1.37
N THR A 207 8.32 13.83 0.61
CA THR A 207 8.13 12.39 0.41
C THR A 207 8.29 11.99 -1.05
N VAL A 208 9.29 11.16 -1.36
CA VAL A 208 9.40 10.46 -2.64
C VAL A 208 8.54 9.21 -2.57
N LEU A 209 7.45 9.20 -3.34
CA LEU A 209 6.43 8.15 -3.29
C LEU A 209 6.34 7.40 -4.61
N LEU A 210 6.62 6.10 -4.61
CA LEU A 210 6.21 5.21 -5.69
C LEU A 210 4.80 4.71 -5.41
N SER A 211 3.79 5.28 -6.08
CA SER A 211 2.39 4.86 -5.98
C SER A 211 1.73 4.91 -7.37
N PRO A 212 1.90 3.87 -8.19
CA PRO A 212 1.84 4.02 -9.64
C PRO A 212 0.44 4.20 -10.25
N ALA A 213 -0.62 3.90 -9.49
CA ALA A 213 -2.02 3.85 -9.94
C ALA A 213 -2.28 2.92 -11.15
N CYS A 214 -1.27 2.16 -11.57
CA CYS A 214 -1.22 1.36 -12.79
C CYS A 214 -0.72 -0.06 -12.54
N ALA A 215 -1.09 -0.96 -13.45
CA ALA A 215 -0.42 -2.24 -13.56
C ALA A 215 1.04 -2.04 -14.02
N SER A 216 1.93 -2.98 -13.67
CA SER A 216 3.38 -2.88 -13.91
C SER A 216 3.85 -3.55 -15.20
N PHE A 217 2.95 -4.21 -15.94
CA PHE A 217 3.27 -5.18 -16.99
C PHE A 217 3.90 -4.62 -18.26
N ASP A 218 4.02 -3.30 -18.35
CA ASP A 218 4.69 -2.61 -19.43
C ASP A 218 6.21 -2.59 -19.27
N GLN A 219 6.69 -2.43 -18.03
CA GLN A 219 8.13 -2.34 -17.73
C GLN A 219 8.64 -3.46 -16.81
N PHE A 220 7.76 -4.18 -16.12
CA PHE A 220 8.11 -5.18 -15.12
C PHE A 220 7.21 -6.41 -15.18
N ALA A 221 7.73 -7.57 -14.78
CA ALA A 221 6.96 -8.81 -14.75
C ALA A 221 5.77 -8.78 -13.78
N ASN A 222 5.87 -8.04 -12.68
CA ASN A 222 4.82 -7.88 -11.66
C ASN A 222 5.13 -6.66 -10.76
N PHE A 223 4.22 -6.35 -9.82
CA PHE A 223 4.36 -5.18 -8.96
C PHE A 223 5.48 -5.36 -7.92
N GLU A 224 5.77 -6.61 -7.52
CA GLU A 224 6.87 -6.98 -6.65
C GLU A 224 8.20 -6.61 -7.29
N ALA A 225 8.44 -7.01 -8.54
CA ALA A 225 9.65 -6.69 -9.28
C ALA A 225 9.89 -5.18 -9.43
N ARG A 226 8.82 -4.40 -9.68
CA ARG A 226 8.89 -2.93 -9.70
C ARG A 226 9.22 -2.36 -8.32
N GLY A 227 8.60 -2.90 -7.28
CA GLY A 227 8.80 -2.46 -5.89
C GLY A 227 10.19 -2.80 -5.36
N ASP A 228 10.73 -3.96 -5.73
CA ASP A 228 12.10 -4.39 -5.43
C ASP A 228 13.12 -3.53 -6.17
N ALA A 229 12.86 -3.22 -7.45
CA ALA A 229 13.71 -2.31 -8.23
C ALA A 229 13.77 -0.91 -7.58
N PHE A 230 12.63 -0.37 -7.13
CA PHE A 230 12.59 0.89 -6.39
C PHE A 230 13.42 0.82 -5.10
N ARG A 231 13.24 -0.22 -4.30
CA ARG A 231 13.99 -0.43 -3.05
C ARG A 231 15.50 -0.47 -3.30
N ALA A 232 15.93 -1.27 -4.28
CA ALA A 232 17.35 -1.44 -4.59
C ALA A 232 17.98 -0.13 -5.12
N GLN A 233 17.27 0.60 -5.97
CA GLN A 233 17.76 1.87 -6.52
C GLN A 233 17.80 2.97 -5.46
N VAL A 234 16.79 3.05 -4.58
CA VAL A 234 16.83 3.98 -3.43
C VAL A 234 18.00 3.65 -2.51
N ALA A 235 18.22 2.37 -2.16
CA ALA A 235 19.35 1.98 -1.33
C ALA A 235 20.70 2.41 -1.95
N THR A 236 20.88 2.14 -3.26
CA THR A 236 22.07 2.55 -4.02
C THR A 236 22.26 4.06 -3.99
N TRP A 237 21.18 4.83 -4.22
CA TRP A 237 21.22 6.28 -4.21
C TRP A 237 21.59 6.85 -2.84
N LEU A 238 21.06 6.27 -1.75
CA LEU A 238 21.40 6.65 -0.37
C LEU A 238 22.88 6.39 -0.06
N GLU A 239 23.42 5.24 -0.46
CA GLU A 239 24.83 4.88 -0.28
C GLU A 239 25.77 5.84 -1.03
N GLN A 240 25.41 6.24 -2.26
CA GLN A 240 26.17 7.21 -3.05
C GLN A 240 26.21 8.58 -2.37
N ARG A 241 25.11 9.02 -1.75
CA ARG A 241 25.04 10.30 -1.03
C ARG A 241 25.83 10.27 0.27
N ALA A 242 25.80 9.16 0.99
CA ALA A 242 26.63 8.98 2.18
C ALA A 242 28.13 9.03 1.81
N SER A 243 28.53 8.32 0.76
CA SER A 243 29.93 8.26 0.30
C SER A 243 30.43 9.59 -0.28
N GLY A 244 29.57 10.33 -1.00
CA GLY A 244 29.88 11.66 -1.53
C GLY A 244 30.08 12.71 -0.42
N ALA A 245 29.29 12.62 0.66
CA ALA A 245 29.47 13.48 1.84
C ALA A 245 30.80 13.21 2.57
N THR A 246 31.21 11.95 2.70
CA THR A 246 32.47 11.57 3.33
C THR A 246 33.69 12.06 2.54
N ARG A 247 33.70 11.92 1.21
CA ARG A 247 34.80 12.41 0.36
C ARG A 247 34.94 13.92 0.36
N ALA A 248 33.84 14.66 0.49
CA ALA A 248 33.86 16.13 0.59
C ALA A 248 34.42 16.62 1.93
N GLN A 249 34.36 15.83 2.99
CA GLN A 249 34.89 16.17 4.33
C GLN A 249 36.39 15.88 4.50
N THR A 250 36.95 14.89 3.80
CA THR A 250 38.36 14.51 3.91
C THR A 250 39.30 15.24 2.93
N GLY A 251 38.77 16.13 2.09
CA GLY A 251 39.52 16.85 1.05
C GLY A 251 39.99 18.26 1.43
N ARG A 252 40.25 18.55 2.71
CA ARG A 252 40.86 19.81 3.17
C ARG A 252 42.23 19.57 3.78
#